data_AF-A0A068VK12-F1
#
_entry.id   AF-A0A068VK12-F1
#
_cell.length_a   1.000
_cell.length_b   1.000
_cell.length_c   1.000
_cell.angle_alpha   90.00
_cell.angle_beta   90.00
_cell.angle_gamma   90.00
#
_symmetry.space_group_name_H-M   'P 1'
#
loop_
_entity.id
_entity.type
_entity.pdbx_description
1 polymer ?
#
loop_
_entity_poly.entity_id
_entity_poly.type
_entity_poly.pdbx_seq_one_letter_code
_entity_poly.pdbx_strand_id
1 'polypeptide(L)' 'MVWLGIICTEDKGLPSDFQRWLVKNIGVAEVKEIVHADHMPMLSKPQELCKFLLEISSKFM' A
#
# COMPACT_ATOMS: atom_id res chain seq x y z
N MET A 1 11.52 -8.18 11.77
CA MET A 1 10.99 -7.90 10.42
C MET A 1 9.63 -7.25 10.59
N VAL A 2 9.44 -6.02 10.11
CA VAL A 2 8.15 -5.30 10.19
C VAL A 2 7.55 -5.31 8.78
N TRP A 3 6.32 -5.80 8.64
CA TRP A 3 5.61 -5.82 7.36
C TRP A 3 4.71 -4.60 7.23
N LEU A 4 4.68 -4.01 6.04
CA LEU A 4 3.89 -2.83 5.69
C LEU A 4 3.01 -3.18 4.48
N GLY A 5 1.77 -2.70 4.47
CA GLY A 5 0.80 -2.93 3.40
C GLY A 5 0.48 -1.66 2.63
N ILE A 6 0.36 -1.77 1.32
CA ILE A 6 -0.17 -0.72 0.44
C ILE A 6 -1.40 -1.28 -0.25
N ILE A 7 -2.52 -0.58 -0.14
CA ILE A 7 -3.77 -0.96 -0.82
C ILE A 7 -3.99 -0.04 -2.00
N CYS A 8 -4.09 -0.60 -3.20
CA CYS A 8 -4.40 0.14 -4.42
C CYS A 8 -5.90 0.02 -4.73
N THR A 9 -6.65 1.12 -4.67
CA THR A 9 -8.12 1.04 -4.70
C THR A 9 -8.71 0.67 -6.05
N GLU A 10 -7.98 0.88 -7.15
CA GLU A 10 -8.41 0.59 -8.53
C GLU A 10 -7.63 -0.56 -9.18
N ASP A 11 -6.95 -1.37 -8.36
CA ASP A 11 -6.30 -2.57 -8.85
C ASP A 11 -7.34 -3.59 -9.35
N LYS A 12 -7.25 -3.90 -10.65
CA LYS A 12 -8.12 -4.86 -11.34
C LYS A 12 -7.59 -6.29 -11.28
N GLY A 13 -6.28 -6.48 -11.05
CA GLY A 13 -5.67 -7.80 -10.89
C GLY A 13 -5.81 -8.34 -9.48
N LEU A 14 -5.82 -7.45 -8.49
CA LEU A 14 -5.97 -7.78 -7.07
C LEU A 14 -6.99 -6.83 -6.44
N PRO A 15 -8.30 -7.16 -6.41
CA PRO A 15 -9.32 -6.24 -5.91
C PRO A 15 -9.05 -5.76 -4.48
N SER A 16 -9.38 -4.50 -4.19
CA SER A 16 -9.04 -3.85 -2.92
C SER A 16 -9.58 -4.59 -1.68
N ASP A 17 -10.74 -5.24 -1.78
CA ASP A 17 -11.29 -6.07 -0.69
C ASP A 17 -10.44 -7.30 -0.40
N PHE A 18 -9.87 -7.91 -1.44
CA PHE A 18 -8.94 -9.02 -1.26
C PHE A 18 -7.61 -8.54 -0.67
N GLN A 19 -7.13 -7.36 -1.05
CA GLN A 19 -5.95 -6.74 -0.42
C GLN A 19 -6.19 -6.48 1.08
N ARG A 20 -7.35 -5.92 1.45
CA ARG A 20 -7.75 -5.72 2.87
C ARG A 20 -7.82 -7.04 3.62
N TRP A 21 -8.38 -8.07 2.99
CA TRP A 21 -8.41 -9.41 3.57
C TRP A 21 -6.99 -9.96 3.79
N LEU A 22 -6.09 -9.88 2.80
CA LEU A 22 -4.70 -10.31 2.93
C LEU A 22 -3.99 -9.61 4.09
N VAL A 23 -4.07 -8.28 4.11
CA VAL A 23 -3.49 -7.43 5.15
C VAL A 23 -3.96 -7.83 6.55
N LYS A 24 -5.27 -8.08 6.70
CA LYS A 24 -5.86 -8.51 7.97
C LYS A 24 -5.38 -9.90 8.40
N ASN A 25 -5.24 -10.83 7.46
CA ASN A 25 -4.84 -12.21 7.77
C ASN A 25 -3.33 -12.38 7.98
N ILE A 26 -2.51 -11.65 7.25
CA ILE A 26 -1.04 -11.69 7.38
C ILE A 26 -0.60 -10.99 8.68
N GLY A 27 -1.29 -9.91 9.06
CA GLY A 27 -0.92 -9.11 10.22
C GLY A 27 0.27 -8.18 9.92
N VAL A 28 -0.01 -7.06 9.26
CA VAL A 28 0.98 -6.01 8.96
C VAL A 28 0.92 -4.88 10.01
N ALA A 29 2.04 -4.20 10.22
CA ALA A 29 2.17 -3.17 11.26
C ALA A 29 1.51 -1.83 10.86
N GLU A 30 1.57 -1.48 9.58
CA GLU A 30 0.95 -0.27 9.03
C GLU A 30 0.41 -0.54 7.64
N VAL A 31 -0.73 0.07 7.33
CA VAL A 31 -1.45 -0.05 6.06
C VAL A 31 -1.74 1.34 5.54
N LYS A 32 -1.51 1.58 4.25
CA LYS A 32 -1.94 2.81 3.59
C LYS A 32 -2.71 2.50 2.32
N GLU A 33 -3.85 3.15 2.14
CA GLU A 33 -4.60 3.07 0.89
C GLU A 33 -4.19 4.23 -0.03
N ILE A 34 -3.85 3.92 -1.29
CA ILE A 34 -3.61 4.90 -2.34
C ILE A 34 -4.84 4.92 -3.25
N VAL A 35 -5.63 5.97 -3.10
CA VAL A 35 -6.88 6.15 -3.86
C VAL A 35 -6.55 6.41 -5.33
N HIS A 36 -7.29 5.76 -6.22
CA HIS A 36 -7.11 5.78 -7.68
C HIS A 36 -5.76 5.20 -8.17
N ALA A 37 -5.06 4.43 -7.34
CA ALA A 37 -3.92 3.64 -7.80
C ALA A 37 -4.40 2.35 -8.49
N ASP A 38 -3.83 2.07 -9.65
CA ASP A 38 -3.96 0.78 -10.33
C ASP A 38 -3.00 -0.27 -9.72
N HIS A 39 -2.84 -1.40 -10.40
CA HIS A 39 -1.93 -2.47 -9.97
C HIS A 39 -0.46 -2.02 -9.86
N MET A 40 -0.08 -0.94 -10.53
CA MET A 40 1.29 -0.41 -10.57
C MET A 40 1.32 1.00 -9.98
N PRO A 41 1.20 1.15 -8.64
CA PRO A 41 1.20 2.47 -8.00
C PRO A 41 2.47 3.28 -8.26
N MET A 42 3.60 2.63 -8.60
CA MET A 42 4.82 3.32 -9.02
C MET A 42 4.70 4.02 -10.38
N LEU A 43 3.69 3.67 -11.19
CA LEU A 43 3.41 4.29 -12.48
C LEU A 43 2.18 5.19 -12.42
N SER A 44 1.09 4.72 -11.81
CA SER A 44 -0.16 5.48 -11.73
C SER A 44 -0.12 6.60 -10.69
N LYS A 45 0.49 6.34 -9.52
CA LYS A 45 0.51 7.24 -8.35
C LYS A 45 1.92 7.37 -7.72
N PRO A 46 2.97 7.71 -8.51
CA PRO A 46 4.35 7.67 -8.04
C PRO A 46 4.64 8.63 -6.88
N GLN A 47 4.02 9.81 -6.87
CA GLN A 47 4.23 10.80 -5.81
C GLN A 47 3.60 10.37 -4.48
N GLU A 48 2.35 9.86 -4.49
CA GLU A 48 1.73 9.34 -3.25
C GLU A 48 2.50 8.13 -2.72
N LEU A 49 2.96 7.23 -3.59
CA LEU A 49 3.79 6.10 -3.21
C LEU A 49 5.11 6.56 -2.57
N CYS A 50 5.84 7.47 -3.23
CA CYS A 50 7.10 8.00 -2.70
C CYS A 50 6.91 8.69 -1.35
N LYS A 51 5.86 9.50 -1.21
CA LYS A 51 5.52 10.15 0.07
C LYS A 51 5.33 9.12 1.19
N PHE A 52 4.61 8.02 0.92
CA PHE A 52 4.43 6.96 1.91
C PHE A 52 5.76 6.29 2.29
N LEU A 53 6.60 5.97 1.31
CA LEU A 53 7.90 5.35 1.57
C LEU A 53 8.82 6.28 2.39
N LEU A 54 8.78 7.59 2.15
CA LEU A 54 9.50 8.58 2.94
C LEU A 54 8.95 8.69 4.38
N GLU A 55 7.64 8.65 4.57
CA GLU A 55 7.01 8.63 5.90
C GLU A 55 7.37 7.37 6.68
N ILE A 56 7.47 6.21 6.01
CA ILE A 56 7.96 4.98 6.64
C ILE A 56 9.43 5.15 7.01
N SER A 57 10.25 5.63 6.08
CA SER A 57 11.68 5.83 6.32
C SER A 57 11.93 6.73 7.52
N SER A 58 11.13 7.79 7.72
CA SER A 58 11.29 8.70 8.85
C SER A 58 10.81 8.13 10.19
N LYS A 59 9.93 7.12 10.19
CA LYS A 59 9.44 6.45 11.41
C LYS A 59 10.41 5.39 11.92
N PHE A 60 11.17 4.75 11.03
CA PHE A 60 11.98 3.57 11.35
C PHE A 60 13.50 3.77 11.20
N MET A 61 13.95 4.95 10.75
CA MET A 61 15.35 5.38 10.88
C MET A 61 15.60 6.15 12.17
#